data_AF-A0A5C6E7H1-F1
#
_entry.id   AF-A0A5C6E7H1-F1
#
_cell.length_a   1.000
_cell.length_b   1.000
_cell.length_c   1.000
_cell.angle_alpha   90.00
_cell.angle_beta   90.00
_cell.angle_gamma   90.00
#
_symmetry.space_group_name_H-M   'P 1'
#
loop_
_entity.id
_entity.type
_entity.pdbx_description
1 polymer ?
#
loop_
_entity_poly.entity_id
_entity_poly.type
_entity_poly.pdbx_seq_one_letter_code
_entity_poly.pdbx_strand_id
1 'polypeptide(L)'
;MLKLSSGVSAFVLSVAGLVAAPYLLIWLACRNLQFWFARVVIALALAGCCVLGVYAFDAVSEDAQGGLNIIFASIYQPAGNDEVAAVMSGVPITARQDETLGRVANLMLKHQVHHIPIVNSNKKLVGMVSSIEFVRLAADGQGD
;
A
#
# COMPACT_ATOMS: atom_id res chain seq x y z
N MET A 1 -14.84 20.50 16.26
CA MET A 1 -13.76 20.20 15.29
C MET A 1 -12.60 19.56 16.03
N LEU A 2 -12.53 18.23 16.04
CA LEU A 2 -11.35 17.46 16.42
C LEU A 2 -11.04 16.58 15.21
N LYS A 3 -10.01 16.94 14.44
CA LYS A 3 -9.49 16.13 13.33
C LYS A 3 -8.78 14.92 13.97
N LEU A 4 -9.37 13.72 13.85
CA LEU A 4 -8.62 12.50 14.11
C LEU A 4 -7.57 12.33 13.01
N SER A 5 -6.30 12.34 13.42
CA SER A 5 -5.15 12.02 12.59
C SER A 5 -5.29 10.59 12.04
N SER A 6 -5.15 10.44 10.73
CA SER A 6 -5.36 9.23 9.95
C SER A 6 -4.21 8.22 10.11
N GLY A 7 -4.01 7.73 11.34
CA GLY A 7 -2.96 6.74 11.65
C GLY A 7 -3.30 5.76 12.77
N VAL A 8 -4.52 5.79 13.33
CA VAL A 8 -4.92 4.77 14.30
C VAL A 8 -5.27 3.51 13.53
N SER A 9 -4.34 2.56 13.47
CA SER A 9 -4.55 1.28 12.78
C SER A 9 -5.78 0.58 13.35
N ALA A 10 -6.57 -0.08 12.50
CA ALA A 10 -7.77 -0.83 12.92
C ALA A 10 -7.48 -1.85 14.04
N PHE A 11 -6.21 -2.25 14.16
CA PHE A 11 -5.66 -3.07 15.23
C PHE A 11 -5.70 -2.39 16.62
N VAL A 12 -5.39 -1.09 16.71
CA VAL A 12 -5.49 -0.34 17.98
C VAL A 12 -6.95 -0.23 18.42
N LEU A 13 -7.88 -0.05 17.47
CA LEU A 13 -9.31 -0.03 17.75
C LEU A 13 -9.84 -1.40 18.20
N SER A 14 -9.36 -2.50 17.62
CA SER A 14 -9.78 -3.85 18.02
C SER A 14 -9.26 -4.24 19.40
N VAL A 15 -7.99 -3.94 19.70
CA VAL A 15 -7.37 -4.22 21.01
C VAL A 15 -7.99 -3.34 22.09
N ALA A 16 -8.20 -2.05 21.82
CA ALA A 16 -8.88 -1.16 22.76
C ALA A 16 -10.32 -1.61 23.04
N GLY A 17 -11.05 -2.08 22.02
CA GLY A 17 -12.40 -2.62 22.18
C GLY A 17 -12.44 -3.91 23.01
N LEU A 18 -11.50 -4.83 22.78
CA LEU A 18 -11.43 -6.11 23.50
C LEU A 18 -11.05 -5.93 24.97
N VAL A 19 -10.23 -4.92 25.28
CA VAL A 19 -9.89 -4.55 26.66
C VAL A 19 -11.02 -3.76 27.33
N ALA A 20 -11.72 -2.87 26.61
CA ALA A 20 -12.79 -2.06 27.19
C ALA A 20 -14.07 -2.86 27.55
N ALA A 21 -14.38 -3.92 26.78
CA ALA A 21 -15.58 -4.74 26.96
C ALA A 21 -15.72 -5.41 28.36
N PRO A 22 -14.70 -6.11 28.91
CA PRO A 22 -14.81 -6.72 30.24
C PRO A 22 -14.97 -5.68 31.36
N TYR A 23 -14.39 -4.49 31.20
CA TYR A 23 -14.53 -3.41 32.19
C TYR A 23 -15.92 -2.78 32.18
N LEU A 24 -16.54 -2.64 31.01
CA LEU A 24 -17.93 -2.17 30.92
C LEU A 24 -18.88 -3.16 31.60
N LEU A 25 -18.63 -4.46 31.48
CA LEU A 25 -19.39 -5.51 32.17
C LEU A 25 -19.17 -5.49 33.69
N ILE A 26 -17.94 -5.32 34.17
CA ILE A 26 -17.63 -5.18 35.60
C ILE A 26 -18.28 -3.89 36.16
N TRP A 27 -18.26 -2.80 35.41
CA TRP A 27 -18.89 -1.54 35.80
C TRP A 27 -20.42 -1.62 35.88
N LEU A 28 -21.05 -2.30 34.92
CA LEU A 28 -22.49 -2.58 34.96
C LEU A 28 -22.84 -3.55 36.11
N ALA A 29 -21.99 -4.52 36.41
CA ALA A 29 -22.17 -5.44 37.53
C ALA A 29 -22.03 -4.77 38.91
N CYS A 30 -21.15 -3.78 39.04
CA CYS A 30 -20.93 -3.04 40.30
C CYS A 30 -21.86 -1.83 40.50
N ARG A 31 -22.97 -1.72 39.75
CA ARG A 31 -23.91 -0.58 39.80
C ARG A 31 -24.48 -0.28 41.20
N ASN A 32 -24.36 -1.20 42.16
CA ASN A 32 -24.93 -1.07 43.50
C ASN A 32 -23.91 -1.13 44.67
N LEU A 33 -22.61 -0.87 44.44
CA LEU A 33 -21.61 -0.88 45.53
C LEU A 33 -21.14 0.53 45.88
N GLN A 34 -21.47 0.98 47.10
CA GLN A 34 -21.26 2.31 47.69
C GLN A 34 -19.78 2.70 47.98
N PHE A 35 -18.81 2.22 47.20
CA PHE A 35 -17.42 2.59 47.39
C PHE A 35 -16.86 3.31 46.17
N TRP A 36 -17.08 4.63 46.15
CA TRP A 36 -16.57 5.56 45.15
C TRP A 36 -15.05 5.45 44.94
N PHE A 37 -14.29 5.12 46.00
CA PHE A 37 -12.84 4.91 45.95
C PHE A 37 -12.41 3.77 45.02
N ALA A 38 -13.12 2.64 45.00
CA ALA A 38 -12.79 1.51 44.13
C ALA A 38 -12.91 1.90 42.65
N ARG A 39 -13.87 2.76 42.32
CA ARG A 39 -14.08 3.27 40.95
C ARG A 39 -12.95 4.21 40.51
N VAL A 40 -12.43 5.03 41.42
CA VAL A 40 -11.30 5.93 41.15
C VAL A 40 -10.00 5.15 40.94
N VAL A 41 -9.74 4.12 41.76
CA VAL A 41 -8.54 3.28 41.61
C VAL A 41 -8.54 2.49 40.30
N ILE A 42 -9.69 1.93 39.91
CA ILE A 42 -9.83 1.22 38.63
C ILE A 42 -9.67 2.20 37.46
N ALA A 43 -10.24 3.40 37.54
CA ALA A 43 -10.08 4.42 36.49
C ALA A 43 -8.63 4.90 36.34
N LEU A 44 -7.91 5.08 37.46
CA LEU A 44 -6.48 5.45 37.44
C LEU A 44 -5.59 4.32 36.90
N ALA A 45 -5.89 3.07 37.25
CA ALA A 45 -5.18 1.91 36.70
C ALA A 45 -5.40 1.77 35.19
N LEU A 46 -6.62 2.05 34.70
CA LEU A 46 -6.95 2.06 33.27
C LEU A 46 -6.25 3.19 32.52
N ALA A 47 -6.29 4.41 33.05
CA ALA A 47 -5.57 5.53 32.47
C ALA A 47 -4.05 5.25 32.42
N GLY A 48 -3.49 4.67 33.48
CA GLY A 48 -2.09 4.25 33.54
C GLY A 48 -1.74 3.18 32.51
N CYS A 49 -2.59 2.17 32.34
CA CYS A 49 -2.38 1.10 31.36
C CYS A 49 -2.45 1.62 29.91
N CYS A 50 -3.39 2.52 29.61
CA CYS A 50 -3.46 3.17 28.29
C CYS A 50 -2.24 4.06 28.02
N VAL A 51 -1.79 4.83 29.02
CA VAL A 51 -0.63 5.71 28.89
C VAL A 51 0.65 4.89 28.73
N LEU A 52 0.86 3.86 29.54
CA LEU A 52 2.00 2.93 29.41
C LEU A 52 1.96 2.15 28.10
N GLY A 53 0.78 1.76 27.61
CA GLY A 53 0.64 1.11 26.32
C GLY A 53 1.02 2.02 25.14
N VAL A 54 0.64 3.30 25.20
CA VAL A 54 1.03 4.30 24.19
C VAL A 54 2.53 4.60 24.25
N TYR A 55 3.11 4.77 25.45
CA TYR A 55 4.55 5.00 25.60
C TYR A 55 5.41 3.77 25.27
N ALA A 56 4.94 2.56 25.56
CA ALA A 56 5.61 1.33 25.16
C ALA A 56 5.59 1.13 23.64
N PHE A 57 4.54 1.64 22.97
CA PHE A 57 4.45 1.62 21.50
C PHE A 57 5.33 2.69 20.84
N ASP A 58 5.53 3.84 21.49
CA ASP A 58 6.49 4.87 21.05
C ASP A 58 7.96 4.43 21.26
N ALA A 59 8.21 3.56 22.25
CA ALA A 59 9.49 2.90 22.48
C ALA A 59 9.78 1.74 21.51
N VAL A 60 8.79 1.29 20.71
CA VAL A 60 9.04 0.41 19.57
C VAL A 60 9.52 1.31 18.43
N SER A 61 10.83 1.41 18.36
CA SER A 61 11.56 2.08 17.28
C SER A 61 11.17 1.53 15.90
N GLU A 62 11.29 2.40 14.90
CA GLU A 62 10.94 2.27 13.47
C GLU A 62 11.34 0.93 12.79
N ASP A 63 12.19 0.14 13.42
CA ASP A 63 12.74 -1.14 12.98
C ASP A 63 11.75 -2.32 12.97
N ALA A 64 10.65 -2.28 13.76
CA ALA A 64 9.59 -3.30 13.64
C ALA A 64 8.71 -3.11 12.39
N GLN A 65 8.68 -1.91 11.81
CA GLN A 65 7.96 -1.62 10.55
C GLN A 65 8.75 -2.10 9.32
N GLY A 66 10.08 -2.21 9.42
CA GLY A 66 10.94 -2.71 8.36
C GLY A 66 10.61 -4.14 7.92
N GLY A 67 10.27 -5.03 8.87
CA GLY A 67 9.93 -6.43 8.58
C GLY A 67 8.59 -6.60 7.86
N LEU A 68 7.59 -5.78 8.19
CA LEU A 68 6.31 -5.78 7.46
C LEU A 68 6.45 -5.16 6.08
N ASN A 69 7.30 -4.14 5.91
CA ASN A 69 7.51 -3.51 4.61
C ASN A 69 8.07 -4.52 3.57
N ILE A 70 8.93 -5.46 3.97
CA ILE A 70 9.45 -6.49 3.04
C ILE A 70 8.34 -7.42 2.53
N ILE A 71 7.34 -7.73 3.36
CA ILE A 71 6.25 -8.65 3.01
C ILE A 71 5.13 -7.93 2.25
N PHE A 72 4.84 -6.68 2.60
CA PHE A 72 3.73 -5.91 2.04
C PHE A 72 4.13 -4.91 0.94
N ALA A 73 5.41 -4.65 0.68
CA ALA A 73 5.86 -3.71 -0.36
C ALA A 73 5.32 -4.06 -1.76
N SER A 74 5.21 -5.34 -2.10
CA SER A 74 4.64 -5.76 -3.39
C SER A 74 3.13 -5.47 -3.52
N ILE A 75 2.43 -5.22 -2.42
CA ILE A 75 0.96 -5.05 -2.38
C ILE A 75 0.57 -3.61 -2.03
N TYR A 76 1.41 -2.91 -1.26
CA TYR A 76 1.15 -1.59 -0.70
C TYR A 76 2.35 -0.68 -0.97
N GLN A 77 2.56 -0.34 -2.24
CA GLN A 77 3.29 0.88 -2.56
C GLN A 77 2.25 1.99 -2.75
N PRO A 78 1.79 2.67 -1.68
CA PRO A 78 1.20 3.97 -1.90
C PRO A 78 2.32 4.79 -2.54
N ALA A 79 2.04 5.45 -3.66
CA ALA A 79 2.95 6.40 -4.26
C ALA A 79 3.40 7.37 -3.16
N GLY A 80 4.58 7.11 -2.60
CA GLY A 80 5.29 8.05 -1.75
C GLY A 80 5.62 9.25 -2.60
N ASN A 81 6.01 10.34 -1.95
CA ASN A 81 6.44 11.57 -2.61
C ASN A 81 7.77 11.41 -3.39
N ASP A 82 8.14 10.17 -3.73
CA ASP A 82 9.30 9.85 -4.55
C ASP A 82 9.07 10.45 -5.93
N GLU A 83 10.08 11.16 -6.43
CA GLU A 83 10.04 11.66 -7.80
C GLU A 83 9.77 10.49 -8.74
N VAL A 84 8.86 10.66 -9.71
CA VAL A 84 8.53 9.60 -10.69
C VAL A 84 9.79 9.05 -11.36
N ALA A 85 10.82 9.89 -11.53
CA ALA A 85 12.13 9.52 -12.03
C ALA A 85 12.85 8.44 -11.20
N ALA A 86 12.59 8.35 -9.89
CA ALA A 86 13.18 7.35 -9.00
C ALA A 86 12.58 5.95 -9.19
N VAL A 87 11.34 5.87 -9.69
CA VAL A 87 10.62 4.60 -9.94
C VAL A 87 10.69 4.20 -11.42
N MET A 88 10.93 5.16 -12.32
CA MET A 88 11.07 4.87 -13.74
C MET A 88 12.32 4.03 -14.01
N SER A 89 12.11 2.86 -14.62
CA SER A 89 13.17 2.09 -15.27
C SER A 89 13.84 2.95 -16.35
N GLY A 90 15.12 2.67 -16.66
CA GLY A 90 15.97 3.46 -17.55
C GLY A 90 15.46 3.65 -18.99
N VAL A 91 16.36 4.00 -19.92
CA VAL A 91 15.97 4.39 -21.29
C VAL A 91 15.07 3.32 -21.94
N PRO A 92 13.82 3.65 -22.32
CA PRO A 92 12.89 2.68 -22.86
C PRO A 92 13.33 2.21 -24.26
N ILE A 93 13.09 0.93 -24.54
CA ILE A 93 13.26 0.37 -25.89
C ILE A 93 12.12 0.88 -26.77
N THR A 94 12.46 1.56 -27.86
CA THR A 94 11.49 2.17 -28.77
C THR A 94 11.62 1.57 -30.17
N ALA A 95 10.53 1.63 -30.94
CA ALA A 95 10.49 1.24 -32.35
C ALA A 95 10.03 2.42 -33.21
N ARG A 96 10.35 2.41 -34.51
CA ARG A 96 9.90 3.49 -35.42
C ARG A 96 8.59 3.13 -36.08
N GLN A 97 7.79 4.15 -36.42
CA GLN A 97 6.49 3.96 -37.09
C GLN A 97 6.56 3.30 -38.48
N ASP A 98 7.74 3.31 -39.12
CA ASP A 98 8.02 2.68 -40.41
C ASP A 98 8.62 1.27 -40.27
N GLU A 99 8.81 0.76 -39.05
CA GLU A 99 9.28 -0.61 -38.82
C GLU A 99 8.15 -1.63 -38.92
N THR A 100 8.50 -2.85 -39.36
CA THR A 100 7.52 -3.93 -39.52
C THR A 100 7.09 -4.49 -38.16
N LEU A 101 5.86 -5.01 -38.08
CA LEU A 101 5.36 -5.69 -36.89
C LEU A 101 6.25 -6.86 -36.45
N GLY A 102 6.81 -7.62 -37.39
CA GLY A 102 7.77 -8.69 -37.10
C GLY A 102 9.05 -8.19 -36.44
N ARG A 103 9.52 -6.99 -36.78
CA ARG A 103 10.68 -6.37 -36.11
C ARG A 103 10.33 -5.96 -34.67
N VAL A 104 9.15 -5.38 -34.47
CA VAL A 104 8.63 -5.00 -33.14
C VAL A 104 8.46 -6.22 -32.25
N ALA A 105 7.88 -7.32 -32.77
CA ALA A 105 7.75 -8.59 -32.05
C ALA A 105 9.12 -9.15 -31.63
N ASN A 106 10.10 -9.13 -32.53
CA ASN A 106 11.47 -9.54 -32.20
C ASN A 106 12.12 -8.65 -31.12
N LEU A 107 11.86 -7.34 -31.14
CA LEU A 107 12.33 -6.43 -30.08
C LEU A 107 11.70 -6.78 -28.74
N MET A 108 10.39 -7.06 -28.70
CA MET A 108 9.69 -7.49 -27.48
C MET A 108 10.29 -8.78 -26.92
N LEU A 109 10.50 -9.79 -27.77
CA LEU A 109 11.09 -11.06 -27.36
C LEU A 109 12.55 -10.92 -26.90
N LYS A 110 13.36 -10.17 -27.64
CA LYS A 110 14.78 -9.98 -27.34
C LYS A 110 15.00 -9.25 -26.02
N HIS A 111 14.20 -8.22 -25.75
CA HIS A 111 14.33 -7.40 -24.55
C HIS A 111 13.41 -7.83 -23.40
N GLN A 112 12.61 -8.89 -23.61
CA GLN A 112 11.63 -9.40 -22.64
C GLN A 112 10.67 -8.30 -22.14
N VAL A 113 10.23 -7.44 -23.06
CA VAL A 113 9.30 -6.33 -22.77
C VAL A 113 7.95 -6.57 -23.43
N HIS A 114 6.89 -6.19 -22.73
CA HIS A 114 5.50 -6.31 -23.22
C HIS A 114 5.01 -5.07 -23.96
N HIS A 115 5.64 -3.92 -23.75
CA HIS A 115 5.24 -2.63 -24.32
C HIS A 115 6.41 -1.95 -24.99
N ILE A 116 6.21 -1.51 -26.23
CA ILE A 116 7.18 -0.74 -27.00
C ILE A 116 6.54 0.58 -27.44
N PRO A 117 7.06 1.73 -26.99
CA PRO A 117 6.66 3.02 -27.51
C PRO A 117 7.12 3.17 -28.96
N ILE A 118 6.22 3.66 -29.81
CA ILE A 118 6.49 3.95 -31.21
C ILE A 118 6.83 5.44 -31.35
N VAL A 119 7.96 5.73 -31.98
CA VAL A 119 8.45 7.09 -32.20
C VAL A 119 8.57 7.43 -33.69
N ASN A 120 8.44 8.70 -34.04
CA ASN A 120 8.71 9.18 -35.40
C ASN A 120 10.20 9.52 -35.61
N SER A 121 10.55 9.97 -36.81
CA SER A 121 11.92 10.36 -37.17
C SER A 121 12.50 11.49 -36.29
N ASN A 122 11.65 12.29 -35.65
CA ASN A 122 12.04 13.36 -34.72
C ASN A 122 12.06 12.89 -33.25
N LYS A 123 12.04 11.58 -32.99
CA LYS A 123 11.95 10.97 -31.65
C LYS A 123 10.73 11.40 -30.83
N LYS A 124 9.67 11.89 -31.47
CA LYS A 124 8.40 12.14 -30.78
C LYS A 124 7.60 10.86 -30.70
N LEU A 125 7.03 10.59 -29.53
CA LEU A 125 6.08 9.51 -29.30
C LEU A 125 4.87 9.70 -30.21
N VAL A 126 4.56 8.68 -31.01
CA VAL A 126 3.37 8.64 -31.88
C VAL A 126 2.36 7.60 -31.42
N GLY A 127 2.78 6.60 -30.65
CA GLY A 127 1.88 5.56 -30.15
C GLY A 127 2.61 4.55 -29.27
N MET A 128 1.91 3.47 -28.92
CA MET A 128 2.43 2.36 -28.14
C MET A 128 1.92 1.06 -28.75
N VAL A 129 2.79 0.05 -28.79
CA VAL A 129 2.42 -1.31 -29.17
C VAL A 129 2.64 -2.23 -27.99
N SER A 130 1.68 -3.10 -27.73
CA SER A 130 1.64 -4.09 -26.65
C SER A 130 1.60 -5.51 -27.21
N SER A 131 2.14 -6.47 -26.46
CA SER A 131 2.04 -7.90 -26.79
C SER A 131 0.58 -8.36 -27.01
N ILE A 132 -0.40 -7.70 -26.39
CA ILE A 132 -1.82 -8.03 -26.57
C ILE A 132 -2.34 -7.71 -27.99
N GLU A 133 -1.77 -6.72 -28.67
CA GLU A 133 -2.17 -6.40 -30.05
C GLU A 133 -1.72 -7.49 -31.02
N PHE A 134 -0.57 -8.11 -30.79
CA PHE A 134 -0.16 -9.29 -31.56
C PHE A 134 -1.12 -10.46 -31.36
N VAL A 135 -1.61 -10.67 -30.13
CA VAL A 135 -2.62 -11.70 -29.84
C VAL A 135 -3.94 -11.36 -30.56
N ARG A 136 -4.35 -10.09 -30.56
CA ARG A 136 -5.55 -9.64 -31.30
C ARG A 136 -5.39 -9.87 -32.81
N LEU A 137 -4.26 -9.47 -33.40
CA LEU A 137 -3.98 -9.69 -34.83
C LEU A 137 -3.99 -11.18 -35.19
N ALA A 138 -3.43 -12.04 -34.34
CA ALA A 138 -3.46 -13.49 -34.55
C ALA A 138 -4.88 -14.08 -34.43
N ALA A 139 -5.71 -13.52 -33.56
CA ALA A 139 -7.11 -13.93 -33.39
C ALA A 139 -8.02 -13.43 -34.53
N ASP A 140 -7.75 -12.23 -35.05
CA ASP A 140 -8.53 -11.59 -36.10
C ASP A 140 -8.19 -12.13 -37.51
N GLY A 141 -7.21 -13.04 -37.63
CA GLY A 141 -6.88 -13.72 -38.88
C GLY A 141 -6.27 -12.82 -39.96
N GLN A 142 -5.76 -11.63 -39.60
CA GLN A 142 -5.02 -10.73 -40.48
C GLN A 142 -3.52 -10.89 -40.22
N GLY A 143 -2.97 -11.97 -40.73
CA GLY A 143 -1.54 -12.24 -40.78
C GLY A 143 -1.06 -12.35 -42.21
N ASP A 144 -1.18 -11.26 -42.98
CA ASP A 144 -0.54 -11.07 -44.30
C ASP A 144 0.26 -9.75 -44.30
#